data_AF-S7NUL0-F1
#
_entry.id   AF-S7NUL0-F1
#
_cell.length_a   1.000
_cell.length_b   1.000
_cell.length_c   1.000
_cell.angle_alpha   90.00
_cell.angle_beta   90.00
_cell.angle_gamma   90.00
#
_symmetry.space_group_name_H-M   'P 1'
#
loop_
_entity.id
_entity.type
_entity.pdbx_description
1 polymer ?
#
loop_
_entity_poly.entity_id
_entity_poly.type
_entity_poly.pdbx_seq_one_letter_code
_entity_poly.pdbx_strand_id
1 'polypeptide(L)'
;MFFFRSNPYFLNELIIKQYDVSLAGYRASSSTPILWFWDYERGAPSRRQDTSSVSFFNWLSKHTLPGSGKIAEIISEDLWPNPLQYYPADAGPRGGSGRGDLLERRSPPAGH
;
A
#
# COMPACT_ATOMS: atom_id res chain seq x y z
N MET A 1 14.29 -1.06 3.01
CA MET A 1 14.54 -1.89 1.79
C MET A 1 13.23 -2.51 1.38
N PHE A 2 12.98 -2.67 0.08
CA PHE A 2 11.74 -3.23 -0.47
C PHE A 2 12.06 -4.38 -1.40
N PHE A 3 11.56 -5.58 -1.08
CA PHE A 3 11.70 -6.77 -1.89
C PHE A 3 10.44 -6.98 -2.72
N PHE A 4 10.63 -7.21 -4.02
CA PHE A 4 9.56 -7.49 -4.95
C PHE A 4 9.76 -8.87 -5.55
N ARG A 5 8.65 -9.60 -5.70
CA ARG A 5 8.65 -10.81 -6.54
C ARG A 5 8.71 -10.39 -8.00
N SER A 6 9.12 -11.34 -8.85
CA SER A 6 9.00 -11.18 -10.30
C SER A 6 7.58 -10.77 -10.67
N ASN A 7 7.47 -9.70 -11.44
CA ASN A 7 6.21 -9.04 -11.80
C ASN A 7 6.36 -8.40 -13.19
N PRO A 8 5.27 -8.12 -13.92
CA PRO A 8 5.34 -7.62 -15.30
C PRO A 8 5.62 -6.11 -15.41
N TYR A 9 5.83 -5.39 -14.31
CA TYR A 9 5.90 -3.93 -14.30
C TYR A 9 7.33 -3.38 -14.29
N PHE A 10 8.21 -3.95 -13.46
CA PHE A 10 9.61 -3.55 -13.37
C PHE A 10 10.54 -4.71 -13.01
N LEU A 11 11.82 -4.57 -13.38
CA LEU A 11 12.87 -5.58 -13.23
C LEU A 11 13.46 -5.67 -11.82
N ASN A 12 13.31 -4.63 -10.99
CA ASN A 12 13.93 -4.61 -9.66
C ASN A 12 13.34 -5.68 -8.74
N GLU A 13 14.18 -6.59 -8.26
CA GLU A 13 13.84 -7.49 -7.15
C GLU A 13 14.05 -6.83 -5.79
N LEU A 14 14.97 -5.85 -5.73
CA LEU A 14 15.29 -5.07 -4.54
C LEU A 14 15.34 -3.59 -4.90
N ILE A 15 14.61 -2.79 -4.14
CA ILE A 15 14.72 -1.33 -4.16
C ILE A 15 15.16 -0.85 -2.78
N ILE A 16 16.26 -0.12 -2.75
CA ILE A 16 16.79 0.50 -1.53
C ILE A 16 16.45 1.98 -1.59
N LYS A 17 15.82 2.47 -0.52
CA LYS A 17 15.68 3.89 -0.27
C LYS A 17 16.33 4.21 1.07
N GLN A 18 17.27 5.12 1.06
CA GLN A 18 18.10 5.48 2.20
C GLN A 18 17.74 6.87 2.70
N TYR A 19 17.72 7.00 4.03
CA TYR A 19 17.43 8.23 4.72
C TYR A 19 18.50 8.49 5.77
N ASP A 20 18.90 9.75 5.89
CA ASP A 20 19.66 10.26 7.00
C ASP A 20 18.68 10.81 8.03
N VAL A 21 18.83 10.39 9.29
CA VAL A 21 17.98 10.82 10.40
C VAL A 21 18.72 11.87 11.20
N SER A 22 18.07 13.02 11.43
CA SER A 22 18.62 14.13 12.21
C SER A 22 17.55 14.78 13.08
N LEU A 23 17.92 15.76 13.91
CA LEU A 23 16.95 16.58 14.67
C LEU A 23 15.94 17.31 13.77
N ALA A 24 16.27 17.54 12.50
CA ALA A 24 15.36 18.12 11.51
C ALA A 24 14.42 17.08 10.86
N GLY A 25 14.48 15.81 11.29
CA GLY A 25 13.69 14.70 10.77
C GLY A 25 14.42 13.85 9.72
N TYR A 26 13.63 13.13 8.92
CA TYR A 26 14.09 12.20 7.89
C TYR A 26 14.40 12.92 6.57
N ARG A 27 15.65 12.81 6.09
CA ARG A 27 16.07 13.33 4.79
C ARG A 27 16.50 12.19 3.87
N ALA A 28 15.89 12.09 2.68
CA ALA A 28 16.29 11.07 1.71
C ALA A 28 17.71 11.37 1.18
N SER A 29 18.60 10.39 1.23
CA SER A 29 19.97 10.49 0.73
C SER A 29 20.17 9.74 -0.59
N SER A 30 19.48 8.61 -0.78
CA SER A 30 19.59 7.80 -2.00
C SER A 30 18.32 6.98 -2.27
N SER A 31 18.09 6.64 -3.54
CA SER A 31 17.03 5.75 -4.00
C SER A 31 17.51 4.94 -5.19
N THR A 32 17.29 3.63 -5.17
CA THR A 32 17.47 2.79 -6.36
C THR A 32 16.47 3.20 -7.44
N PRO A 33 16.92 3.52 -8.67
CA PRO A 33 16.01 3.79 -9.78
C PRO A 33 15.15 2.57 -10.12
N ILE A 34 13.87 2.80 -10.42
CA ILE A 34 12.96 1.74 -10.85
C ILE A 34 13.14 1.51 -12.36
N LEU A 35 13.46 0.27 -12.72
CA LEU A 35 13.71 -0.22 -14.08
C LEU A 35 12.41 -0.79 -14.66
N TRP A 36 11.60 0.06 -15.27
CA TRP A 36 10.31 -0.32 -15.84
C TRP A 36 10.47 -1.20 -17.09
N PHE A 37 9.64 -2.24 -17.23
CA PHE A 37 9.69 -3.17 -18.37
C PHE A 37 9.20 -2.56 -19.69
N TRP A 38 8.23 -1.67 -19.60
CA TRP A 38 7.74 -0.95 -20.77
C TRP A 38 8.49 0.37 -20.86
N ASP A 39 9.12 0.61 -22.01
CA ASP A 39 9.42 1.95 -22.45
C ASP A 39 8.12 2.74 -22.41
N TYR A 40 8.01 3.47 -21.33
CA TYR A 40 7.11 4.56 -21.11
C TYR A 40 7.19 5.64 -22.23
N GLU A 41 8.12 5.47 -23.18
CA GLU A 41 8.30 6.26 -24.38
C GLU A 41 7.50 5.80 -25.62
N ARG A 42 6.92 4.58 -25.65
CA ARG A 42 6.16 4.13 -26.85
C ARG A 42 4.75 3.60 -26.58
N GLY A 43 3.84 4.52 -26.22
CA GLY A 43 2.49 4.46 -26.78
C GLY A 43 1.33 4.10 -25.87
N ALA A 44 1.43 4.25 -24.54
CA ALA A 44 0.24 4.36 -23.69
C ALA A 44 -0.10 5.86 -23.50
N PRO A 45 -1.20 6.39 -24.07
CA PRO A 45 -1.41 7.85 -24.15
C PRO A 45 -1.71 8.60 -22.84
N SER A 46 -1.83 7.94 -21.68
CA SER A 46 -2.38 8.60 -20.47
C SER A 46 -1.53 8.51 -19.20
N ARG A 47 -0.37 7.88 -19.26
CA ARG A 47 0.60 8.00 -18.18
C ARG A 47 1.90 8.31 -18.92
N ARG A 48 2.13 9.60 -19.17
CA ARG A 48 3.46 10.19 -18.98
C ARG A 48 3.65 10.25 -17.45
N GLN A 49 4.86 10.09 -16.90
CA GLN A 49 5.06 9.86 -15.46
C GLN A 49 4.66 11.20 -15.02
N ASP A 50 3.45 11.30 -14.46
CA ASP A 50 3.04 12.53 -13.89
C ASP A 50 3.94 12.60 -12.67
N THR A 51 5.12 13.14 -12.91
CA THR A 51 6.21 13.26 -11.98
C THR A 51 5.81 14.20 -10.87
N SER A 52 4.71 14.94 -11.06
CA SER A 52 4.04 15.79 -10.09
C SER A 52 2.99 15.03 -9.26
N SER A 53 2.44 13.90 -9.75
CA SER A 53 1.50 13.09 -8.97
C SER A 53 2.16 12.46 -7.75
N VAL A 54 1.51 12.57 -6.60
CA VAL A 54 1.97 11.92 -5.36
C VAL A 54 1.58 10.44 -5.43
N SER A 55 2.57 9.57 -5.65
CA SER A 55 2.38 8.12 -5.63
C SER A 55 3.49 7.44 -4.83
N PHE A 56 3.20 6.25 -4.29
CA PHE A 56 4.20 5.46 -3.57
C PHE A 56 5.44 5.16 -4.42
N PHE A 57 5.28 4.87 -5.72
CA PHE A 57 6.43 4.60 -6.61
C PHE A 57 7.21 5.85 -6.98
N ASN A 58 6.54 7.02 -7.07
CA ASN A 58 7.25 8.31 -7.19
C ASN A 58 8.06 8.58 -5.92
N TRP A 59 7.47 8.37 -4.73
CA TRP A 59 8.20 8.42 -3.47
C TRP A 59 9.38 7.45 -3.51
N LEU A 60 9.15 6.18 -3.85
CA LEU A 60 10.17 5.13 -3.80
C LEU A 60 11.34 5.36 -4.77
N SER A 61 11.12 6.02 -5.90
CA SER A 61 12.16 6.27 -6.92
C SER A 61 12.90 7.60 -6.76
N LYS A 62 12.30 8.60 -6.10
CA LYS A 62 12.85 9.97 -6.05
C LYS A 62 13.36 10.37 -4.68
N HIS A 63 14.39 11.22 -4.70
CA HIS A 63 15.03 11.76 -3.50
C HIS A 63 14.41 13.09 -3.01
N THR A 64 13.72 13.87 -3.85
CA THR A 64 13.31 15.25 -3.55
C THR A 64 11.81 15.49 -3.39
N LEU A 65 11.01 14.45 -3.15
CA LEU A 65 9.57 14.66 -2.97
C LEU A 65 9.27 15.38 -1.64
N PRO A 66 8.51 16.49 -1.65
CA PRO A 66 8.00 17.12 -0.44
C PRO A 66 7.22 16.11 0.41
N GLY A 67 7.39 16.15 1.73
CA GLY A 67 6.73 15.21 2.64
C GLY A 67 7.28 13.78 2.60
N SER A 68 8.32 13.50 1.81
CA SER A 68 8.92 12.16 1.73
C SER A 68 9.48 11.64 3.06
N GLY A 69 9.88 12.54 3.97
CA GLY A 69 10.32 12.20 5.33
C GLY A 69 9.20 11.62 6.19
N LYS A 70 7.96 12.11 6.03
CA LYS A 70 6.82 11.60 6.81
C LYS A 70 6.48 10.16 6.47
N ILE A 71 6.63 9.76 5.21
CA ILE A 71 6.44 8.36 4.79
C ILE A 71 7.55 7.48 5.39
N ALA A 72 8.80 7.96 5.43
CA ALA A 72 9.89 7.22 6.07
C ALA A 72 9.61 7.01 7.56
N GLU A 73 9.23 8.08 8.26
CA GLU A 73 8.84 8.06 9.67
C GLU A 73 7.71 7.06 9.94
N ILE A 74 6.61 7.11 9.17
CA ILE A 74 5.50 6.16 9.31
C ILE A 74 5.99 4.72 9.10
N ILE A 75 6.78 4.47 8.06
CA ILE A 75 7.26 3.12 7.79
C ILE A 75 8.18 2.61 8.91
N SER A 76 9.13 3.43 9.37
CA SER A 76 10.15 3.00 10.34
C SER A 76 9.66 2.98 11.79
N GLU A 77 8.87 3.97 12.20
CA GLU A 77 8.50 4.18 13.61
C GLU A 77 7.14 3.58 13.97
N ASP A 78 6.24 3.43 13.00
CA ASP A 78 4.85 3.04 13.27
C ASP A 78 4.50 1.67 12.62
N LEU A 79 4.74 1.54 11.31
CA LEU A 79 4.42 0.31 10.57
C LEU A 79 5.38 -0.85 10.93
N TRP A 80 6.69 -0.61 10.97
CA TRP A 80 7.69 -1.67 11.13
C TRP A 80 7.68 -2.35 12.52
N PRO A 81 7.46 -1.65 13.64
CA PRO A 81 7.40 -2.29 14.95
C PRO A 81 6.23 -3.26 15.11
N ASN A 82 5.08 -2.98 14.48
CA ASN A 82 3.89 -3.84 14.55
C ASN A 82 3.04 -3.76 13.28
N PRO A 83 3.45 -4.39 12.16
CA PRO A 83 2.71 -4.28 10.90
C PRO A 83 1.34 -4.97 10.95
N LEU A 84 1.14 -5.93 11.86
CA LEU A 84 -0.11 -6.67 11.99
C LEU A 84 -1.29 -5.81 12.45
N GLN A 85 -1.04 -4.71 13.19
CA GLN A 85 -2.12 -3.81 13.59
C GLN A 85 -2.80 -3.13 12.39
N TYR A 86 -2.08 -3.01 11.28
CA TYR A 86 -2.57 -2.45 10.02
C TYR A 86 -3.12 -3.51 9.07
N TYR A 87 -2.97 -4.79 9.40
CA TYR A 87 -3.45 -5.91 8.60
C TYR A 87 -4.69 -6.49 9.28
N PRO A 88 -5.91 -6.20 8.80
CA PRO A 88 -7.13 -6.69 9.44
C PRO A 88 -7.11 -8.22 9.51
N ALA A 89 -7.19 -8.77 10.72
CA ALA A 89 -7.19 -10.21 10.95
C ALA A 89 -8.46 -10.92 10.44
N ASP A 90 -9.46 -10.15 9.97
CA ASP A 90 -10.81 -10.64 9.68
C ASP A 90 -11.08 -10.91 8.19
N ALA A 91 -10.07 -11.44 7.50
CA ALA A 91 -10.24 -12.09 6.20
C ALA A 91 -10.21 -13.62 6.34
N GLY A 92 -10.86 -14.15 7.38
CA GLY A 92 -11.26 -15.56 7.42
C GLY A 92 -12.34 -15.85 6.36
N PRO A 93 -12.41 -17.06 5.79
CA PRO A 93 -13.41 -17.37 4.79
C PRO A 93 -14.79 -17.18 5.43
N ARG A 94 -15.65 -16.39 4.79
CA ARG A 94 -17.07 -16.24 5.15
C ARG A 94 -17.75 -17.62 5.05
N GLY A 95 -17.64 -18.40 6.11
CA GLY A 95 -18.25 -19.71 6.30
C GLY A 95 -19.03 -19.70 7.60
N GLY A 96 -20.36 -19.62 7.47
CA GLY A 96 -21.35 -20.07 8.45
C GLY A 96 -21.17 -19.64 9.91
N SER A 97 -21.77 -18.50 10.26
CA SER A 97 -22.37 -18.38 11.60
C SER A 97 -23.88 -18.43 11.42
N GLY A 98 -24.44 -19.59 11.75
CA GLY A 98 -25.86 -19.83 11.74
C GLY A 98 -26.56 -18.85 12.67
N ARG A 99 -27.43 -18.01 12.09
CA ARG A 99 -28.51 -17.36 12.85
C ARG A 99 -29.53 -18.43 13.22
N GLY A 100 -29.21 -19.16 14.29
CA GLY A 100 -30.22 -19.75 15.15
C GLY A 100 -30.90 -18.65 15.95
N ASP A 101 -31.76 -17.88 15.28
CA ASP A 101 -32.83 -17.10 15.93
C ASP A 101 -34.15 -17.72 15.47
N LEU A 102 -34.47 -18.86 16.05
CA LEU A 102 -35.78 -19.49 15.96
C LEU A 102 -36.71 -18.81 16.98
N LEU A 103 -37.94 -18.54 16.56
CA LEU A 103 -39.13 -18.21 17.36
C LEU A 103 -39.22 -16.79 17.95
N GLU A 104 -39.76 -15.86 17.16
CA GLU A 104 -41.04 -15.23 17.54
C GLU A 104 -41.63 -14.45 16.35
N ARG A 105 -42.96 -14.46 16.24
CA ARG A 105 -43.79 -13.52 15.44
C ARG A 105 -44.02 -13.85 13.97
N ARG A 106 -44.79 -14.92 13.75
CA ARG A 106 -45.89 -14.88 12.78
C ARG A 106 -47.04 -15.76 13.25
N SER A 107 -47.92 -15.20 14.08
CA SER A 107 -49.30 -15.69 14.17
C SER A 107 -50.11 -15.09 13.00
N PRO A 108 -50.99 -15.84 12.34
CA PRO A 108 -51.83 -15.33 11.26
C PRO A 108 -53.08 -14.64 11.83
N PRO A 109 -53.69 -13.67 11.13
CA PRO A 109 -55.04 -13.24 11.47
C PRO A 109 -56.06 -14.29 10.98
N ALA A 110 -57.07 -14.51 11.81
CA ALA A 110 -58.16 -15.45 11.61
C ALA A 110 -59.25 -14.88 10.66
N GLY A 111 -59.79 -15.77 9.82
CA GLY A 111 -61.20 -15.90 9.43
C GLY A 111 -61.96 -14.72 8.78
N HIS A 112 -62.45 -14.96 7.56
CA HIS A 112 -63.89 -15.08 7.27
C HIS A 112 -64.13 -15.87 5.99
#